data_AF-A0A2I4FAJ1-F1
#
_entry.id   AF-A0A2I4FAJ1-F1
#
_cell.length_a   1.000
_cell.length_b   1.000
_cell.length_c   1.000
_cell.angle_alpha   90.00
_cell.angle_beta   90.00
_cell.angle_gamma   90.00
#
_symmetry.space_group_name_H-M   'P 1'
#
loop_
_entity.id
_entity.type
_entity.pdbx_description
1 polymer ?
#
loop_
_entity_poly.entity_id
_entity_poly.type
_entity_poly.pdbx_seq_one_letter_code
_entity_poly.pdbx_strand_id
1 'polypeptide(L)'
;MYSGILAGGRTGPHSLPLARIKKIMKKSGDNVNMISCEAPIVFSKACELLIEELTRRSWMVAMQRKRRTLHKEDVVSAVIATDIFDFLVNLVSADSTTPIDLTPVEREKLEF
;
A
#
# COMPACT_ATOMS: atom_id res chain seq x y z
N MET A 1 28.67 -6.07 -19.28
CA MET A 1 28.40 -6.93 -18.10
C MET A 1 27.59 -6.10 -17.10
N TYR A 2 26.33 -5.73 -17.31
CA TYR A 2 25.13 -6.55 -17.48
C TYR A 2 24.24 -5.89 -18.56
N SER A 3 24.06 -6.55 -19.70
CA SER A 3 23.03 -7.57 -19.93
C SER A 3 21.66 -6.93 -20.15
N GLY A 4 21.28 -6.84 -21.42
CA GLY A 4 19.95 -6.48 -21.82
C GLY A 4 18.94 -7.55 -21.42
N ILE A 5 17.75 -7.08 -21.04
CA ILE A 5 16.49 -7.80 -21.29
C ILE A 5 15.54 -6.79 -21.94
N LEU A 6 15.01 -7.24 -23.05
CA LEU A 6 14.06 -6.63 -23.97
C LEU A 6 12.64 -6.69 -23.40
N ALA A 7 11.78 -5.85 -23.96
CA ALA A 7 10.31 -5.89 -23.94
C ALA A 7 9.59 -5.42 -22.66
N GLY A 8 8.85 -4.32 -22.80
CA GLY A 8 7.73 -3.95 -21.92
C GLY A 8 7.93 -2.69 -21.09
N GLY A 9 7.52 -1.53 -21.62
CA GLY A 9 6.97 -0.40 -20.85
C GLY A 9 7.72 0.08 -19.60
N ARG A 10 9.04 0.29 -19.69
CA ARG A 10 9.87 0.74 -18.56
C ARG A 10 9.33 2.05 -17.96
N THR A 11 8.65 1.97 -16.82
CA THR A 11 8.85 2.96 -15.75
C THR A 11 10.35 2.99 -15.46
N GLY A 12 10.93 4.14 -15.13
CA GLY A 12 12.39 4.32 -14.98
C GLY A 12 13.03 3.46 -13.87
N PRO A 13 14.06 3.92 -13.15
CA PRO A 13 14.72 3.13 -12.09
C PRO A 13 13.82 2.74 -10.89
N HIS A 14 12.52 2.99 -10.96
CA HIS A 14 11.54 2.78 -9.90
C HIS A 14 10.45 1.80 -10.36
N SER A 15 10.14 0.82 -9.50
CA SER A 15 9.13 -0.21 -9.72
C SER A 15 7.70 0.32 -9.80
N LEU A 16 7.45 1.50 -9.19
CA LEU A 16 6.14 2.15 -9.18
C LEU A 16 6.17 3.55 -9.82
N PRO A 17 5.13 3.95 -10.56
CA PRO A 17 5.08 5.22 -11.28
C PRO A 17 4.98 6.42 -10.32
N LEU A 18 6.04 7.25 -10.27
CA LEU A 18 6.14 8.41 -9.37
C LEU A 18 4.96 9.39 -9.51
N ALA A 19 4.46 9.61 -10.73
CA ALA A 19 3.32 10.47 -10.98
C ALA A 19 2.05 9.98 -10.29
N ARG A 20 1.88 8.65 -10.17
CA ARG A 20 0.72 8.06 -9.50
C ARG A 20 0.84 8.15 -7.98
N ILE A 21 2.03 7.90 -7.45
CA ILE A 21 2.36 8.10 -6.03
C ILE A 21 2.07 9.55 -5.63
N LYS A 22 2.59 10.53 -6.38
CA LYS A 22 2.34 11.96 -6.15
C LYS A 22 0.84 12.29 -6.17
N LYS A 23 0.07 11.69 -7.09
CA LYS A 23 -1.39 11.90 -7.17
C LYS A 23 -2.13 11.34 -5.95
N ILE A 24 -1.71 10.20 -5.40
CA ILE A 24 -2.29 9.62 -4.18
C ILE A 24 -1.95 10.51 -2.98
N MET A 25 -0.68 10.92 -2.85
CA MET A 25 -0.24 11.85 -1.80
C MET A 25 -0.99 13.19 -1.83
N LYS A 26 -1.38 13.68 -3.01
CA LYS A 26 -2.20 14.90 -3.14
C LYS A 26 -3.64 14.72 -2.67
N LYS A 27 -4.16 13.49 -2.67
CA LYS A 27 -5.53 13.18 -2.28
C LYS A 27 -5.67 12.84 -0.80
N SER A 28 -4.57 12.65 -0.06
CA SER A 28 -4.60 12.19 1.33
C SER A 28 -4.97 13.26 2.36
N GLY A 29 -5.39 14.46 1.96
CA GLY A 29 -5.93 15.48 2.85
C GLY A 29 -6.01 16.87 2.23
N ASP A 30 -6.81 17.73 2.84
CA ASP A 30 -7.19 19.06 2.32
C ASP A 30 -6.05 20.10 2.29
N ASN A 31 -4.88 19.79 2.87
CA ASN A 31 -3.79 20.75 3.03
C ASN A 31 -2.48 20.37 2.31
N VAL A 32 -2.49 19.39 1.41
CA VAL A 32 -1.27 19.00 0.68
C VAL A 32 -1.05 19.89 -0.55
N ASN A 33 -0.43 21.06 -0.36
CA ASN A 33 -0.19 22.06 -1.43
C ASN A 33 1.05 21.79 -2.29
N MET A 34 2.15 21.33 -1.71
CA MET A 34 3.37 20.99 -2.44
C MET A 34 3.92 19.66 -1.94
N ILE A 35 4.57 18.92 -2.82
CA ILE A 35 5.21 17.63 -2.51
C ILE A 35 6.63 17.72 -3.05
N SER A 36 7.62 17.52 -2.17
CA SER A 36 9.03 17.44 -2.54
C SER A 36 9.26 16.36 -3.60
N CYS A 37 10.22 16.55 -4.49
CA CYS A 37 10.59 15.56 -5.50
C CYS A 37 11.12 14.25 -4.90
N GLU A 38 11.71 14.31 -3.70
CA GLU A 38 12.28 13.14 -3.00
C GLU A 38 11.20 12.23 -2.41
N ALA A 39 10.05 12.80 -1.99
CA ALA A 39 9.04 12.02 -1.29
C ALA A 39 8.42 10.91 -2.17
N PRO A 40 8.00 11.15 -3.43
CA PRO A 40 7.54 10.07 -4.31
C PRO A 40 8.60 8.99 -4.58
N ILE A 41 9.89 9.35 -4.58
CA ILE A 41 10.99 8.41 -4.79
C ILE A 41 11.11 7.45 -3.60
N VAL A 42 11.12 8.01 -2.38
CA VAL A 42 11.15 7.21 -1.13
C VAL A 42 9.90 6.34 -1.02
N PHE A 43 8.71 6.89 -1.29
CA PHE A 43 7.47 6.13 -1.29
C PHE A 43 7.48 4.99 -2.31
N SER A 44 8.08 5.17 -3.48
CA SER A 44 8.20 4.09 -4.47
C SER A 44 8.92 2.87 -3.88
N LYS A 45 10.06 3.09 -3.22
CA LYS A 45 10.81 2.01 -2.59
C LYS A 45 10.12 1.46 -1.34
N ALA A 46 9.53 2.34 -0.50
CA ALA A 46 8.81 1.91 0.69
C ALA A 46 7.58 1.05 0.33
N CYS A 47 6.83 1.44 -0.70
CA CYS A 47 5.69 0.65 -1.19
C CYS A 47 6.14 -0.70 -1.77
N GLU A 48 7.28 -0.76 -2.46
CA GLU A 48 7.86 -2.04 -2.91
C GLU A 48 8.13 -2.98 -1.71
N LEU A 49 8.81 -2.48 -0.68
CA LEU A 49 9.12 -3.25 0.54
C LEU A 49 7.84 -3.65 1.29
N LEU A 50 6.84 -2.75 1.36
CA LEU A 50 5.55 -3.03 1.98
C LEU A 50 4.80 -4.15 1.26
N ILE A 51 4.75 -4.11 -0.08
CA ILE A 51 4.07 -5.13 -0.90
C ILE A 51 4.77 -6.48 -0.74
N GLU A 52 6.11 -6.51 -0.81
CA GLU A 52 6.90 -7.72 -0.63
C GLU A 52 6.62 -8.36 0.73
N GLU A 53 6.69 -7.55 1.79
CA GLU A 53 6.55 -8.05 3.15
C GLU A 53 5.12 -8.50 3.48
N LEU A 54 4.11 -7.73 3.06
CA LEU A 54 2.71 -8.13 3.19
C LEU A 54 2.43 -9.42 2.42
N THR A 55 2.96 -9.55 1.21
CA THR A 55 2.81 -10.75 0.37
C THR A 55 3.47 -11.96 1.04
N ARG A 56 4.69 -11.80 1.56
CA ARG A 56 5.41 -12.87 2.26
C ARG A 56 4.65 -13.39 3.48
N ARG A 57 4.14 -12.48 4.34
CA ARG A 57 3.32 -12.86 5.50
C ARG A 57 2.02 -13.55 5.09
N SER A 58 1.32 -13.00 4.10
CA SER A 58 0.07 -13.60 3.58
C SER A 58 0.32 -14.98 2.98
N TRP A 59 1.45 -15.16 2.28
CA TRP A 59 1.85 -16.45 1.73
C TRP A 59 2.13 -17.50 2.80
N MET A 60 2.76 -17.12 3.92
CA MET A 60 2.93 -18.04 5.07
C MET A 60 1.59 -18.56 5.58
N VAL A 61 0.55 -17.72 5.65
CA VAL A 61 -0.80 -18.14 6.02
C VAL A 61 -1.38 -19.13 5.00
N ALA A 62 -1.25 -18.85 3.70
CA ALA A 62 -1.69 -19.76 2.64
C ALA A 62 -1.00 -21.14 2.74
N MET A 63 0.32 -21.14 2.99
CA MET A 63 1.09 -22.37 3.15
C MET A 63 0.71 -23.16 4.40
N GLN A 64 0.42 -22.49 5.52
CA GLN A 64 -0.10 -23.15 6.73
C GLN A 64 -1.43 -23.86 6.46
N ARG A 65 -2.24 -23.32 5.55
CA ARG A 65 -3.49 -23.92 5.07
C ARG A 65 -3.29 -24.95 3.95
N LYS A 66 -2.03 -25.33 3.66
CA LYS A 66 -1.63 -26.29 2.61
C LYS A 66 -2.09 -25.89 1.20
N ARG A 67 -2.29 -24.58 0.96
CA ARG A 67 -2.67 -24.05 -0.35
C ARG A 67 -1.45 -23.49 -1.08
N ARG A 68 -1.52 -23.53 -2.42
CA ARG A 68 -0.52 -22.93 -3.33
C ARG A 68 -1.08 -21.71 -4.08
N THR A 69 -2.27 -21.27 -3.70
CA THR A 69 -2.95 -20.08 -4.23
C THR A 69 -3.17 -19.13 -3.06
N LEU A 70 -2.74 -17.88 -3.23
CA LEU A 70 -2.93 -16.82 -2.23
C LEU A 70 -4.34 -16.25 -2.36
N HIS A 71 -5.09 -16.19 -1.25
CA HIS A 71 -6.46 -15.70 -1.24
C HIS A 71 -6.60 -14.40 -0.42
N LYS A 72 -7.71 -13.68 -0.59
CA LYS A 72 -8.03 -12.46 0.21
C LYS A 72 -8.00 -12.75 1.71
N GLU A 73 -8.52 -13.90 2.14
CA GLU A 73 -8.58 -14.26 3.55
C GLU A 73 -7.19 -14.46 4.18
N ASP A 74 -6.18 -14.80 3.36
CA ASP A 74 -4.80 -14.94 3.84
C ASP A 74 -4.18 -13.56 4.12
N VAL A 75 -4.50 -12.58 3.27
CA VAL A 75 -4.11 -11.17 3.47
C VAL A 75 -4.80 -10.60 4.71
N VAL A 76 -6.11 -10.80 4.86
CA VAL A 76 -6.86 -10.38 6.05
C VAL A 76 -6.23 -10.97 7.32
N SER A 77 -5.96 -12.28 7.31
CA SER A 77 -5.36 -12.97 8.46
C SER A 77 -3.95 -12.43 8.78
N ALA A 78 -3.13 -12.16 7.75
CA ALA A 78 -1.78 -11.63 7.94
C ALA A 78 -1.78 -10.19 8.46
N VAL A 79 -2.73 -9.36 8.03
CA VAL A 79 -2.92 -7.99 8.52
C VAL A 79 -3.32 -7.99 9.99
N ILE A 80 -4.33 -8.78 10.37
CA ILE A 80 -4.80 -8.86 11.77
C ILE A 80 -3.72 -9.41 12.70
N ALA A 81 -2.86 -10.32 12.22
CA ALA A 81 -1.80 -10.92 13.01
C ALA A 81 -0.52 -10.07 13.13
N THR A 82 -0.45 -8.91 12.47
CA THR A 82 0.76 -8.08 12.45
C THR A 82 0.47 -6.64 12.86
N ASP A 83 0.88 -6.25 14.06
CA ASP A 83 0.58 -4.93 14.65
C ASP A 83 0.95 -3.74 13.76
N ILE A 84 2.08 -3.79 13.03
CA ILE A 84 2.50 -2.71 12.12
C ILE A 84 1.54 -2.50 10.93
N PHE A 85 0.66 -3.47 10.66
CA PHE A 85 -0.35 -3.42 9.60
C PHE A 85 -1.73 -3.01 10.10
N ASP A 86 -1.89 -2.57 11.35
CA ASP A 86 -3.19 -2.18 11.93
C ASP A 86 -3.91 -1.08 11.11
N PHE A 87 -3.14 -0.19 10.45
CA PHE A 87 -3.67 0.82 9.53
C PHE A 87 -4.46 0.25 8.33
N LEU A 88 -4.36 -1.05 8.06
CA LEU A 88 -5.06 -1.76 7.00
C LEU A 88 -6.31 -2.51 7.48
N VAL A 89 -6.54 -2.68 8.78
CA VAL A 89 -7.61 -3.55 9.32
C VAL A 89 -8.98 -3.15 8.80
N ASN A 90 -9.31 -1.86 8.84
CA ASN A 90 -10.59 -1.35 8.33
C ASN A 90 -10.73 -1.53 6.80
N LEU A 91 -9.62 -1.42 6.06
CA LEU A 91 -9.61 -1.58 4.61
C LEU A 91 -9.87 -3.03 4.20
N VAL A 92 -9.25 -4.00 4.89
CA VAL A 92 -9.38 -5.42 4.52
C VAL A 92 -10.67 -6.05 5.04
N SER A 93 -11.26 -5.49 6.10
CA SER A 93 -12.50 -5.98 6.72
C SER A 93 -13.78 -5.44 6.06
N ALA A 94 -13.67 -4.36 5.26
CA ALA A 94 -14.80 -3.86 4.49
C ALA A 94 -15.06 -4.78 3.29
N ASP A 95 -16.19 -5.48 3.29
CA ASP A 95 -16.70 -6.17 2.11
C ASP A 95 -17.17 -5.13 1.07
N SER A 96 -16.27 -4.78 0.16
CA SER A 96 -16.52 -4.34 -1.22
C SER A 96 -17.78 -3.49 -1.52
N THR A 97 -18.13 -2.41 -0.80
CA THR A 97 -19.08 -1.40 -1.34
C THR A 97 -19.02 0.00 -0.70
N THR A 98 -17.92 0.42 -0.08
CA THR A 98 -17.75 1.84 0.24
C THR A 98 -16.60 2.39 -0.59
N PRO A 99 -16.81 3.47 -1.39
CA PRO A 99 -15.70 4.27 -1.87
C PRO A 99 -14.82 4.57 -0.67
N ILE A 100 -13.49 4.47 -0.82
CA ILE A 100 -12.55 4.98 0.17
C ILE A 100 -12.82 6.48 0.23
N ASP A 101 -13.72 6.86 1.13
CA ASP A 101 -14.09 8.23 1.37
C ASP A 101 -12.91 8.83 2.12
N LEU A 102 -12.12 9.61 1.39
CA LEU A 102 -11.00 10.37 1.93
C LEU A 102 -11.52 11.63 2.64
N THR A 103 -12.74 11.58 3.19
CA THR A 103 -13.26 12.69 3.99
C THR A 103 -12.31 12.92 5.17
N PRO A 104 -11.93 14.19 5.42
CA PRO A 104 -11.14 14.52 6.59
C PRO A 104 -11.89 14.01 7.83
N VAL A 105 -11.20 13.25 8.67
CA VAL A 105 -11.65 13.01 10.04
C VAL A 105 -11.71 14.39 10.70
N GLU A 106 -12.90 14.97 10.80
CA GLU A 106 -13.16 16.14 11.61
C GLU A 106 -12.79 15.76 13.04
N ARG A 107 -11.57 16.15 13.45
CA ARG A 107 -11.16 16.07 14.83
C ARG A 107 -12.09 16.99 15.61
N GLU A 108 -13.02 16.36 16.31
CA GLU A 108 -13.83 17.00 17.33
C GLU A 108 -12.91 17.84 18.21
N LYS A 109 -13.14 19.16 18.20
CA LYS A 109 -12.48 20.09 19.11
C LYS A 109 -12.90 19.69 20.51
N LEU A 110 -12.05 18.94 21.20
CA LEU A 110 -12.11 18.88 22.65
C LEU A 110 -11.68 20.26 23.15
N GLU A 111 -12.68 21.08 23.46
CA GLU A 111 -12.54 22.29 24.24
C GLU A 111 -11.96 21.96 25.62
N PHE A 112 -10.87 22.64 25.96
CA PHE A 112 -10.56 23.09 27.31
C PHE A 112 -10.05 24.52 27.20
#